data_AF-A0A257S3Y4-F1
#
_entry.id   AF-A0A257S3Y4-F1
#
_cell.length_a   1.000
_cell.length_b   1.000
_cell.length_c   1.000
_cell.angle_alpha   90.00
_cell.angle_beta   90.00
_cell.angle_gamma   90.00
#
_symmetry.space_group_name_H-M   'P 1'
#
loop_
_entity.id
_entity.type
_entity.pdbx_description
1 polymer ?
#
loop_
_entity_poly.entity_id
_entity_poly.type
_entity_poly.pdbx_seq_one_letter_code
_entity_poly.pdbx_strand_id
1 'polypeptide(L)'
;RIHASIGLARPTNPAMYGYISEHHTYGQKEEIAGDYAEDLAASMLATTLGVPFDPNQAWDERRAVYLMSGDIVKTRNVTQTAECGPDGLWTTVVAACVYVEFNQIGEAASPPPSRSAS
;
A
#
# COMPACT_ATOMS: atom_id res chain seq x y z
N ARG A 1 16.93 4.10 15.50
CA ARG A 1 15.60 3.56 15.12
C ARG A 1 15.68 3.05 13.69
N ILE A 2 15.30 1.80 13.44
CA ILE A 2 15.27 1.18 12.11
C ILE A 2 13.83 1.08 11.62
N HIS A 3 13.65 1.09 10.30
CA HIS A 3 12.33 1.13 9.66
C HIS A 3 12.26 0.20 8.44
N ALA A 4 11.10 -0.39 8.23
CA ALA A 4 10.71 -1.04 6.98
C ALA A 4 9.30 -0.56 6.62
N SER A 5 9.12 -0.07 5.40
CA SER A 5 7.87 0.51 4.91
C SER A 5 7.52 -0.05 3.56
N ILE A 6 6.23 -0.30 3.32
CA ILE A 6 5.67 -0.66 2.03
C ILE A 6 4.60 0.36 1.66
N GLY A 7 4.69 0.94 0.46
CA GLY A 7 3.69 1.82 -0.12
C GLY A 7 2.91 1.14 -1.23
N LEU A 8 1.66 1.56 -1.43
CA LEU A 8 0.72 1.02 -2.41
C LEU A 8 -0.05 2.16 -3.07
N ALA A 9 -0.20 2.10 -4.39
CA ALA A 9 -1.03 3.01 -5.16
C ALA A 9 -1.90 2.23 -6.15
N ARG A 10 -3.21 2.50 -6.15
CA ARG A 10 -4.19 1.81 -7.01
C ARG A 10 -4.86 2.77 -7.98
N PRO A 11 -4.85 2.49 -9.30
CA PRO A 11 -5.52 3.33 -10.30
C PRO A 11 -7.04 3.22 -10.22
N THR A 12 -7.72 4.19 -10.84
CA THR A 12 -9.19 4.21 -11.01
C THR A 12 -9.69 3.27 -12.08
N ASN A 13 -8.90 3.07 -13.13
CA ASN A 13 -9.19 2.07 -14.13
C ASN A 13 -8.79 0.66 -13.63
N PRO A 14 -9.74 -0.27 -13.44
CA PRO A 14 -9.43 -1.63 -12.99
C PRO A 14 -8.66 -2.48 -14.01
N ALA A 15 -8.58 -2.04 -15.27
CA ALA A 15 -7.76 -2.68 -16.30
C ALA A 15 -6.27 -2.33 -16.19
N MET A 16 -5.91 -1.36 -15.34
CA MET A 16 -4.52 -0.93 -15.12
C MET A 16 -3.95 -1.58 -13.86
N TYR A 17 -2.64 -1.86 -13.87
CA TYR A 17 -1.95 -2.35 -12.70
C TYR A 17 -1.64 -1.20 -11.72
N GLY A 18 -1.62 -1.52 -10.43
CA GLY A 18 -1.16 -0.61 -9.37
C GLY A 18 0.34 -0.70 -9.14
N TYR A 19 0.84 0.16 -8.26
CA TYR A 19 2.26 0.19 -7.88
C TYR A 19 2.45 -0.16 -6.41
N ILE A 20 3.56 -0.84 -6.16
CA ILE A 20 4.10 -1.13 -4.82
C ILE A 20 5.47 -0.51 -4.74
N SER A 21 5.79 0.07 -3.59
CA SER A 21 7.12 0.59 -3.27
C SER A 21 7.59 0.06 -1.92
N GLU A 22 8.89 0.09 -1.70
CA GLU A 22 9.50 -0.21 -0.41
C GLU A 22 10.42 0.94 0.03
N HIS A 23 10.54 1.13 1.33
CA HIS A 23 11.50 2.07 1.90
C HIS A 23 12.05 1.57 3.24
N HIS A 24 13.38 1.51 3.33
CA HIS A 24 14.10 1.21 4.56
C HIS A 24 15.03 2.38 4.92
N THR A 25 15.11 2.74 6.20
CA THR A 25 15.90 3.89 6.64
C THR A 25 16.29 3.78 8.11
N TYR A 26 17.16 4.67 8.55
CA TYR A 26 17.61 4.80 9.93
C TYR A 26 17.40 6.23 10.43
N GLY A 27 16.84 6.36 11.64
CA GLY A 27 16.73 7.65 12.33
C GLY A 27 15.57 8.55 11.90
N GLN A 28 14.60 8.03 11.14
CA GLN A 28 13.40 8.77 10.76
C GLN A 28 12.25 8.54 11.75
N LYS A 29 11.17 9.32 11.62
CA LYS A 29 9.89 9.00 12.27
C LYS A 29 9.15 7.97 11.41
N GLU A 30 8.29 7.17 12.03
CA GLU A 30 7.47 6.16 11.35
C GLU A 30 6.63 6.77 10.22
N GLU A 31 5.94 7.87 10.53
CA GLU A 31 5.11 8.63 9.59
C GLU A 31 5.90 9.04 8.35
N ILE A 32 7.08 9.66 8.53
CA ILE A 32 7.92 10.12 7.41
C ILE A 32 8.36 8.94 6.51
N ALA A 33 8.74 7.81 7.10
CA ALA A 33 9.17 6.64 6.34
C ALA A 33 8.00 6.00 5.57
N GLY A 34 6.82 5.96 6.19
CA GLY A 34 5.59 5.44 5.57
C GLY A 34 5.05 6.34 4.47
N ASP A 35 4.98 7.64 4.74
CA ASP A 35 4.61 8.64 3.76
C ASP A 35 5.53 8.54 2.56
N TYR A 36 6.86 8.59 2.76
CA TYR A 36 7.81 8.47 1.65
C TYR A 36 7.58 7.22 0.77
N ALA A 37 7.33 6.06 1.39
CA ALA A 37 6.98 4.86 0.63
C ALA A 37 5.68 5.06 -0.17
N GLU A 38 4.64 5.62 0.44
CA GLU A 38 3.38 5.91 -0.24
C GLU A 38 3.53 6.87 -1.45
N ASP A 39 4.36 7.92 -1.37
CA ASP A 39 4.64 8.83 -2.52
C ASP A 39 5.21 8.02 -3.62
N LEU A 40 6.18 7.18 -3.26
CA LEU A 40 6.99 6.52 -4.24
C LEU A 40 6.08 5.63 -5.09
N ALA A 41 5.13 4.92 -4.45
CA ALA A 41 4.10 4.18 -5.17
C ALA A 41 3.19 5.10 -6.01
N ALA A 42 2.72 6.21 -5.44
CA ALA A 42 1.82 7.14 -6.13
C ALA A 42 2.49 7.81 -7.35
N SER A 43 3.74 8.25 -7.21
CA SER A 43 4.56 8.90 -8.23
C SER A 43 4.90 7.95 -9.37
N MET A 44 5.22 6.69 -9.06
CA MET A 44 5.42 5.66 -10.08
C MET A 44 4.13 5.40 -10.88
N LEU A 45 2.98 5.34 -10.21
CA LEU A 45 1.68 5.20 -10.86
C LEU A 45 1.33 6.45 -11.70
N ALA A 46 1.50 7.64 -11.15
CA ALA A 46 1.24 8.92 -11.81
C ALA A 46 2.05 9.07 -13.11
N THR A 47 3.34 8.71 -13.07
CA THR A 47 4.22 8.69 -14.25
C THR A 47 3.67 7.77 -15.36
N THR A 48 3.14 6.61 -14.98
CA THR A 48 2.53 5.65 -15.91
C THR A 48 1.23 6.16 -16.52
N LEU A 49 0.51 7.01 -15.79
CA LEU A 49 -0.74 7.63 -16.22
C LEU A 49 -0.52 8.95 -16.99
N GLY A 50 0.72 9.39 -17.14
CA GLY A 50 1.07 10.63 -17.85
C GLY A 50 0.79 11.91 -17.04
N VAL A 51 0.63 11.80 -15.72
CA VAL A 51 0.46 12.95 -14.82
C VAL A 51 1.82 13.66 -14.68
N PRO A 52 1.89 15.00 -14.83
CA PRO A 52 3.14 15.74 -14.70
C PRO A 52 3.80 15.53 -13.33
N PHE A 53 5.08 15.14 -13.34
CA PHE A 53 5.90 14.97 -12.15
C PHE A 53 6.85 16.17 -11.99
N ASP A 54 6.73 16.91 -10.88
CA ASP A 54 7.69 17.94 -10.49
C ASP A 54 8.47 17.47 -9.24
N PRO A 55 9.77 17.15 -9.37
CA PRO A 55 10.59 16.71 -8.24
C PRO A 55 10.80 17.80 -7.18
N ASN A 56 10.56 19.07 -7.51
CA ASN A 56 10.79 20.20 -6.59
C ASN A 56 9.58 20.52 -5.71
N GLN A 57 8.40 19.97 -6.03
CA GLN A 57 7.20 20.16 -5.20
C GLN A 57 7.32 19.47 -3.85
N ALA A 58 6.67 20.03 -2.84
CA ALA A 58 6.62 19.38 -1.54
C ALA A 58 5.83 18.07 -1.63
N TRP A 59 6.20 17.11 -0.80
CA TRP A 59 5.54 15.80 -0.68
C TRP A 59 4.00 15.93 -0.56
N ASP A 60 3.52 16.78 0.34
CA ASP A 60 2.08 16.93 0.60
C ASP A 60 1.34 17.53 -0.60
N GLU A 61 2.00 18.43 -1.32
CA GLU A 61 1.46 19.08 -2.53
C GLU A 61 1.32 18.06 -3.66
N ARG A 62 2.36 17.23 -3.89
CA ARG A 62 2.32 16.15 -4.88
C ARG A 62 1.20 15.17 -4.59
N ARG A 63 1.10 14.71 -3.34
CA ARG A 63 0.05 13.78 -2.90
C ARG A 63 -1.35 14.35 -3.12
N ALA A 64 -1.56 15.63 -2.82
CA ALA A 64 -2.83 16.29 -3.06
C ALA A 64 -3.18 16.34 -4.57
N VAL A 65 -2.22 16.69 -5.43
CA VAL A 65 -2.41 16.72 -6.89
C VAL A 65 -2.82 15.34 -7.42
N TYR A 66 -2.15 14.27 -6.96
CA TYR A 66 -2.43 12.89 -7.37
C TYR A 66 -3.83 12.43 -6.95
N LEU A 67 -4.25 12.75 -5.73
CA LEU A 67 -5.59 12.41 -5.25
C LEU A 67 -6.68 13.24 -5.95
N MET A 68 -6.36 14.47 -6.34
CA MET A 68 -7.29 15.36 -7.06
C MET A 68 -7.39 15.07 -8.56
N SER A 69 -6.40 14.39 -9.17
CA SER A 69 -6.42 14.07 -10.61
C SER A 69 -7.56 13.11 -10.98
N GLY A 70 -8.05 12.33 -10.02
CA GLY A 70 -9.10 11.34 -10.22
C GLY A 70 -8.62 10.03 -10.85
N ASP A 71 -7.33 9.94 -11.21
CA ASP A 71 -6.75 8.75 -11.83
C ASP A 71 -6.24 7.71 -10.81
N ILE A 72 -6.10 8.13 -9.54
CA ILE A 72 -5.68 7.31 -8.41
C ILE A 72 -6.82 7.17 -7.41
N VAL A 73 -7.24 5.93 -7.13
CA VAL A 73 -8.35 5.62 -6.22
C VAL A 73 -7.94 5.70 -4.78
N LYS A 74 -6.78 5.12 -4.48
CA LYS A 74 -6.35 4.93 -3.11
C LYS A 74 -4.85 4.70 -3.07
N THR A 75 -4.23 5.38 -2.13
CA THR A 75 -2.88 5.11 -1.66
C THR A 75 -2.93 4.54 -0.24
N ARG A 76 -1.92 3.77 0.13
CA ARG A 76 -1.76 3.23 1.49
C ARG A 76 -0.29 2.90 1.75
N ASN A 77 0.17 3.09 2.98
CA ASN A 77 1.40 2.48 3.47
C ASN A 77 1.20 1.57 4.68
N VAL A 78 2.19 0.71 4.91
CA VAL A 78 2.39 -0.06 6.14
C VAL A 78 3.85 0.11 6.53
N THR A 79 4.11 0.57 7.74
CA THR A 79 5.45 0.81 8.26
C THR A 79 5.63 0.12 9.60
N GLN A 80 6.79 -0.51 9.79
CA GLN A 80 7.21 -1.04 11.07
C GLN A 80 8.51 -0.40 11.51
N THR A 81 8.58 -0.05 12.80
CA THR A 81 9.76 0.62 13.38
C THR A 81 10.20 -0.06 14.67
N ALA A 82 11.51 0.01 14.95
CA ALA A 82 12.07 -0.49 16.20
C ALA A 82 13.30 0.31 16.63
N GLU A 83 13.52 0.39 17.93
CA GLU A 83 14.76 0.86 18.53
C GLU A 83 15.58 -0.35 18.99
N CYS A 84 16.84 -0.41 18.57
CA CYS A 84 17.75 -1.45 19.02
C CYS A 84 18.16 -1.14 20.46
N GLY A 85 17.97 -2.11 21.37
CA GLY A 85 18.37 -1.99 22.76
C GLY A 85 19.88 -2.08 22.95
N PRO A 86 20.39 -1.69 24.14
CA PRO A 86 21.80 -1.85 24.51
C PRO A 86 22.17 -3.30 24.91
N ASP A 87 21.23 -4.24 24.80
CA ASP A 87 21.33 -5.64 25.22
C ASP A 87 22.22 -6.50 24.30
N GLY A 88 22.78 -5.91 23.24
CA GLY A 88 23.65 -6.59 22.29
C GLY A 88 22.90 -7.55 21.35
N LEU A 89 21.57 -7.50 21.33
CA LEU A 89 20.74 -8.32 20.45
C LEU A 89 20.51 -7.65 19.10
N TRP A 90 20.35 -8.49 18.07
CA TRP A 90 20.01 -8.02 16.73
C TRP A 90 18.51 -7.73 16.65
N THR A 91 18.16 -6.53 16.16
CA THR A 91 16.78 -6.13 15.93
C THR A 91 16.52 -6.03 14.43
N THR A 92 15.41 -6.58 13.97
CA THR A 92 14.99 -6.51 12.56
C THR A 92 13.53 -6.10 12.49
N VAL A 93 13.21 -5.26 11.50
CA VAL A 93 11.85 -4.84 11.16
C VAL A 93 11.50 -5.32 9.76
N VAL A 94 10.26 -5.69 9.56
CA VAL A 94 9.74 -6.19 8.28
C VAL A 94 8.39 -5.55 8.02
N ALA A 95 8.18 -5.12 6.78
CA ALA A 95 6.89 -4.76 6.22
C ALA A 95 6.74 -5.47 4.87
N ALA A 96 5.52 -5.91 4.52
CA ALA A 96 5.30 -6.70 3.32
C ALA A 96 3.94 -6.42 2.68
N CYS A 97 3.88 -6.50 1.34
CA CYS A 97 2.63 -6.66 0.60
C CYS A 97 2.59 -8.08 0.03
N VAL A 98 1.58 -8.84 0.42
CA VAL A 98 1.43 -10.26 0.05
C VAL A 98 0.22 -10.41 -0.85
N TYR A 99 0.45 -10.89 -2.07
CA TYR A 99 -0.63 -11.31 -2.96
C TYR A 99 -1.17 -12.66 -2.50
N VAL A 100 -2.47 -12.70 -2.22
CA VAL A 100 -3.17 -13.92 -1.81
C VAL A 100 -4.25 -14.24 -2.83
N GLU A 101 -4.34 -15.50 -3.22
CA GLU A 101 -5.45 -16.01 -4.00
C GLU A 101 -6.56 -16.43 -3.04
N PHE A 102 -7.71 -15.75 -3.11
CA PHE A 102 -8.91 -16.23 -2.42
C PHE A 102 -9.62 -17.21 -3.35
N ASN A 103 -9.31 -18.50 -3.17
CA ASN A 103 -10.11 -19.53 -3.82
C ASN A 103 -11.54 -19.42 -3.26
N GLN A 104 -12.53 -19.22 -4.13
CA GLN A 104 -13.93 -19.15 -3.71
C GLN A 104 -14.33 -20.50 -3.11
N ILE A 105 -14.34 -20.59 -1.79
CA ILE A 105 -14.98 -21.70 -1.08
C ILE A 105 -16.49 -21.60 -1.31
N GLY A 106 -16.96 -22.35 -2.32
CA GLY A 106 -18.30 -22.91 -2.44
C GLY A 106 -19.46 -21.91 -2.39
N GLU A 107 -20.07 -21.68 -3.56
CA GLU A 107 -21.49 -21.38 -3.67
C GLU A 107 -22.27 -22.20 -2.62
N ALA A 108 -22.94 -21.52 -1.69
CA ALA A 108 -23.70 -22.17 -0.64
C ALA A 108 -24.68 -23.15 -1.28
N ALA A 109 -24.56 -24.43 -0.92
CA ALA A 109 -25.44 -25.49 -1.38
C ALA A 109 -26.90 -25.03 -1.25
N SER A 110 -27.66 -25.12 -2.35
CA SER A 110 -29.08 -24.75 -2.38
C SER A 110 -29.83 -25.48 -1.25
N PRO A 111 -30.75 -24.80 -0.54
CA PRO A 111 -31.49 -25.44 0.54
C PRO A 111 -32.25 -26.67 0.01
N PRO A 112 -32.33 -27.77 0.78
CA PRO A 112 -33.05 -28.97 0.35
C PRO A 112 -34.51 -28.62 0.04
N PRO A 113 -35.13 -29.25 -0.97
CA PRO A 113 -36.50 -28.97 -1.34
C PRO A 113 -37.42 -29.19 -0.14
N SER A 114 -38.26 -28.19 0.16
CA SER A 114 -39.27 -28.29 1.21
C SER A 114 -40.14 -29.51 0.93
N ARG A 115 -40.18 -30.46 1.87
CA ARG A 115 -41.15 -31.56 1.81
C ARG A 115 -42.55 -30.93 1.82
N SER A 116 -43.28 -31.10 0.72
CA SER A 116 -44.72 -30.88 0.71
C SER A 116 -45.34 -31.85 1.71
N ALA A 117 -45.77 -31.34 2.86
CA ALA A 117 -46.65 -32.06 3.74
C ALA A 117 -48.05 -32.07 3.10
N SER A 118 -48.47 -33.27 2.72
CA SER A 118 -49.84 -33.79 2.48
C SER A 118 -50.86 -32.88 1.79
#